data_AF-A0A1X7R675-F1
#
_entry.id   AF-A0A1X7R675-F1
#
_cell.length_a   1.000
_cell.length_b   1.000
_cell.length_c   1.000
_cell.angle_alpha   90.00
_cell.angle_beta   90.00
_cell.angle_gamma   90.00
#
_symmetry.space_group_name_H-M   'P 1'
#
loop_
_entity.id
_entity.type
_entity.pdbx_description
1 polymer ?
#
loop_
_entity_poly.entity_id
_entity_poly.type
_entity_poly.pdbx_seq_one_letter_code
_entity_poly.pdbx_strand_id
1 'polypeptide(L)'
;MSFLSKAIQYIAIIVILHSGFSSYEFHQTAKQLSLDSISNVIALPIDIKYEAIAGLLLFIISVFVSFEKIEYYSLRRQEGHSIETLSQGQYLKYITLNKATDRDNMINSDPTGDVSYTPNMVHIHEKRKQMRDWIQKQQETS
;
A
#
# COMPACT_ATOMS: atom_id res chain seq x y z
N MET A 1 2.42 1.69 -0.24
CA MET A 1 2.11 3.00 -0.84
C MET A 1 3.42 3.62 -1.25
N SER A 2 3.67 3.61 -2.56
CA SER A 2 4.92 4.11 -3.14
C SER A 2 5.10 5.58 -2.76
N PHE A 3 6.35 6.00 -2.56
CA PHE A 3 6.67 7.40 -2.38
C PHE A 3 6.09 8.25 -3.53
N LEU A 4 6.15 7.73 -4.74
CA LEU A 4 5.61 8.38 -5.94
C LEU A 4 4.08 8.55 -5.86
N SER A 5 3.35 7.52 -5.41
CA SER A 5 1.89 7.61 -5.31
C SER A 5 1.48 8.69 -4.30
N LYS A 6 2.19 8.81 -3.18
CA LYS A 6 1.92 9.85 -2.18
C LYS A 6 2.18 11.24 -2.74
N ALA A 7 3.31 11.44 -3.44
CA ALA A 7 3.65 12.73 -4.04
C ALA A 7 2.59 13.19 -5.05
N ILE A 8 2.17 12.30 -5.95
CA ILE A 8 1.10 12.59 -6.92
C ILE A 8 -0.21 12.90 -6.19
N GLN A 9 -0.53 12.17 -5.11
CA GLN A 9 -1.75 12.41 -4.34
C GLN A 9 -1.76 13.80 -3.71
N TYR A 10 -0.65 14.22 -3.10
CA TYR A 10 -0.53 15.56 -2.53
C TYR A 10 -0.68 16.65 -3.59
N ILE A 11 -0.03 16.50 -4.73
CA ILE A 11 -0.15 17.44 -5.84
C ILE A 11 -1.60 17.52 -6.34
N ALA A 12 -2.26 16.37 -6.52
CA ALA A 12 -3.65 16.32 -6.96
C ALA A 12 -4.60 17.02 -5.98
N ILE A 13 -4.40 16.81 -4.66
CA ILE A 13 -5.17 17.50 -3.62
C ILE A 13 -4.95 19.01 -3.68
N ILE A 14 -3.71 19.46 -3.84
CA ILE A 14 -3.40 20.90 -3.94
C ILE A 14 -4.06 21.52 -5.17
N VAL A 15 -4.01 20.86 -6.33
CA VAL A 15 -4.65 21.34 -7.58
C VAL A 15 -6.17 21.41 -7.43
N ILE A 16 -6.79 20.40 -6.82
CA ILE A 16 -8.25 20.41 -6.57
C ILE A 16 -8.61 21.56 -5.62
N LEU A 17 -7.86 21.75 -4.52
CA LEU A 17 -8.10 22.84 -3.58
C LEU A 17 -7.89 24.21 -4.24
N HIS A 18 -6.85 24.34 -5.08
CA HIS A 18 -6.59 25.56 -5.83
C HIS A 18 -7.74 25.89 -6.80
N SER A 19 -8.18 24.91 -7.61
CA SER A 19 -9.34 25.09 -8.49
C SER A 19 -10.63 25.40 -7.73
N GLY A 20 -10.81 24.81 -6.54
CA GLY A 20 -11.95 25.07 -5.65
C GLY A 20 -11.92 26.49 -5.09
N PHE A 21 -10.74 26.99 -4.70
CA PHE A 21 -10.54 28.36 -4.25
C PHE A 21 -10.80 29.37 -5.39
N SER A 22 -10.25 29.14 -6.58
CA SER A 22 -10.52 30.00 -7.76
C SER A 22 -12.00 30.00 -8.14
N SER A 23 -12.66 28.85 -8.08
CA SER A 23 -14.11 28.75 -8.29
C SER A 23 -14.89 29.55 -7.24
N TYR A 24 -14.48 29.47 -5.97
CA TYR A 24 -15.10 30.24 -4.88
C TYR A 24 -14.97 31.75 -5.08
N GLU A 25 -13.77 32.25 -5.39
CA GLU A 25 -13.55 33.67 -5.67
C GLU A 25 -14.35 34.15 -6.88
N PHE A 26 -14.42 33.34 -7.94
CA PHE A 26 -15.23 33.65 -9.11
C PHE A 26 -16.72 33.76 -8.78
N HIS A 27 -17.28 32.82 -8.03
CA HIS A 27 -18.69 32.86 -7.65
C HIS A 27 -19.00 34.01 -6.69
N GLN A 28 -18.10 34.30 -5.76
CA GLN A 28 -18.27 35.39 -4.80
C GLN A 28 -18.21 36.77 -5.49
N THR A 29 -17.28 36.96 -6.42
CA THR A 29 -17.18 38.19 -7.22
C THR A 29 -18.35 38.36 -8.18
N ALA A 30 -18.77 37.28 -8.85
CA ALA A 30 -19.96 37.30 -9.71
C ALA A 30 -21.23 37.70 -8.94
N LYS A 31 -21.39 37.21 -7.71
CA LYS A 31 -22.50 37.57 -6.80
C LYS A 31 -22.43 39.02 -6.35
N GLN A 32 -21.25 39.53 -6.00
CA GLN A 32 -21.05 40.92 -5.57
C GLN A 32 -21.30 41.94 -6.68
N LEU A 33 -20.97 41.60 -7.93
CA LEU A 33 -21.21 42.48 -9.08
C LEU A 33 -22.69 42.61 -9.48
N SER A 34 -23.63 42.00 -8.74
CA SER A 34 -25.08 42.07 -9.05
C SER A 34 -25.40 41.65 -10.49
N LEU A 35 -24.64 40.71 -11.04
CA LEU A 35 -24.92 40.10 -12.34
C LEU A 35 -26.09 39.10 -12.27
N ASP A 36 -26.93 39.17 -11.24
CA ASP A 36 -28.15 38.36 -11.09
C ASP A 36 -29.15 38.63 -12.23
N SER A 37 -29.11 39.81 -12.87
CA SER A 37 -29.91 40.12 -14.08
C SER A 37 -29.29 39.61 -15.38
N ILE A 38 -28.03 39.14 -15.36
CA ILE A 38 -27.30 38.47 -16.47
C ILE A 38 -26.92 37.02 -16.02
N SER A 39 -27.65 36.46 -15.05
CA SER A 39 -27.37 35.18 -14.38
C SER A 39 -27.33 33.97 -15.31
N ASN A 40 -27.84 34.09 -16.54
CA ASN A 40 -27.80 33.03 -17.55
C ASN A 40 -26.53 33.03 -18.44
N VAL A 41 -25.64 34.02 -18.32
CA VAL A 41 -24.51 34.18 -19.28
C VAL A 41 -23.14 33.97 -18.63
N ILE A 42 -23.03 34.03 -17.30
CA ILE A 42 -21.74 33.90 -16.62
C ILE A 42 -21.44 32.42 -16.39
N ALA A 43 -20.97 31.78 -17.46
CA ALA A 43 -20.42 30.44 -17.38
C ALA A 43 -19.09 30.47 -16.63
N LEU A 44 -18.84 29.43 -15.82
CA LEU A 44 -17.54 29.25 -15.18
C LEU A 44 -16.42 29.24 -16.24
N PRO A 45 -15.33 30.00 -16.03
CA PRO A 45 -14.17 30.03 -16.90
C PRO A 45 -13.65 28.64 -17.22
N ILE A 46 -13.23 28.46 -18.47
CA ILE A 46 -12.85 27.16 -19.03
C ILE A 46 -11.56 26.63 -18.41
N ASP A 47 -10.66 27.52 -18.02
CA ASP A 47 -9.44 27.24 -17.26
C ASP A 47 -9.74 26.56 -15.91
N ILE A 48 -10.63 27.13 -15.09
CA ILE A 48 -11.03 26.54 -13.79
C ILE A 48 -11.66 25.15 -14.00
N LYS A 49 -12.47 24.99 -15.05
CA LYS A 49 -13.05 23.68 -15.40
C LYS A 49 -11.97 22.64 -15.73
N TYR A 50 -11.01 23.00 -16.57
CA TYR A 50 -9.94 22.07 -16.95
C TYR A 50 -8.98 21.79 -15.81
N GLU A 51 -8.70 22.76 -14.94
CA GLU A 51 -7.90 22.55 -13.74
C GLU A 51 -8.56 21.55 -12.79
N ALA A 52 -9.86 21.70 -12.53
CA ALA A 52 -10.61 20.75 -11.71
C ALA A 52 -10.62 19.33 -12.31
N ILE A 53 -10.83 19.20 -13.64
CA ILE A 53 -10.79 17.92 -14.34
C ILE A 53 -9.38 17.31 -14.28
N ALA A 54 -8.34 18.11 -14.50
CA ALA A 54 -6.96 17.65 -14.44
C ALA A 54 -6.59 17.18 -13.03
N GLY A 55 -6.97 17.94 -12.00
CA GLY A 55 -6.79 17.55 -10.60
C GLY A 55 -7.51 16.24 -10.26
N LEU A 56 -8.75 16.06 -10.75
CA LEU A 56 -9.51 14.83 -10.57
C LEU A 56 -8.84 13.63 -11.26
N LEU A 57 -8.38 13.79 -12.50
CA LEU A 57 -7.68 12.73 -13.24
C LEU A 57 -6.38 12.34 -12.53
N LEU A 58 -5.60 13.31 -12.08
CA LEU A 58 -4.38 13.06 -11.30
C LEU A 58 -4.69 12.32 -10.00
N PHE A 59 -5.77 12.68 -9.32
CA PHE A 59 -6.21 11.99 -8.10
C PHE A 59 -6.57 10.54 -8.37
N ILE A 60 -7.33 10.26 -9.44
CA ILE A 60 -7.69 8.89 -9.84
C ILE A 60 -6.44 8.07 -10.16
N ILE A 61 -5.53 8.62 -10.97
CA ILE A 61 -4.26 7.96 -11.31
C ILE A 61 -3.46 7.67 -10.05
N SER A 62 -3.40 8.62 -9.12
CA SER A 62 -2.71 8.46 -7.84
C SER A 62 -3.25 7.28 -7.02
N VAL A 63 -4.55 7.08 -7.00
CA VAL A 63 -5.19 5.96 -6.30
C VAL A 63 -4.77 4.63 -6.94
N PHE A 64 -4.72 4.54 -8.27
CA PHE A 64 -4.26 3.31 -8.93
C PHE A 64 -2.77 3.03 -8.70
N VAL A 65 -1.92 4.06 -8.81
CA VAL A 65 -0.47 3.94 -8.55
C VAL A 65 -0.17 3.61 -7.08
N SER A 66 -1.10 3.90 -6.17
CA SER A 66 -0.99 3.52 -4.76
C SER A 66 -1.03 2.00 -4.54
N PHE A 67 -1.61 1.22 -5.46
CA PHE A 67 -1.61 -0.23 -5.35
C PHE A 67 -0.27 -0.77 -5.81
N GLU A 68 0.51 -1.27 -4.86
CA GLU A 68 1.76 -1.97 -5.13
C GLU A 68 1.49 -3.46 -5.28
N LYS A 69 2.36 -4.13 -6.04
CA LYS A 69 2.35 -5.59 -6.08
C LYS A 69 2.69 -6.13 -4.71
N ILE A 70 2.03 -7.20 -4.31
CA ILE A 70 2.25 -7.78 -3.00
C ILE A 70 3.54 -8.61 -3.03
N GLU A 71 4.47 -8.24 -2.17
CA GLU A 71 5.75 -8.90 -2.00
C GLU A 71 5.88 -9.42 -0.57
N TYR A 72 6.59 -10.54 -0.42
CA TYR A 72 6.76 -11.21 0.85
C TYR A 72 8.22 -11.57 1.08
N TYR A 73 8.56 -11.72 2.36
CA TYR A 73 9.83 -12.31 2.78
C TYR A 73 9.59 -13.76 3.23
N SER A 74 10.51 -14.66 2.89
CA SER A 74 10.48 -16.03 3.39
C SER A 74 10.78 -16.07 4.89
N LEU A 75 10.01 -16.85 5.67
CA LEU A 75 10.24 -17.00 7.11
C LEU A 75 11.50 -17.83 7.44
N ARG A 76 11.84 -18.79 6.59
CA ARG A 76 13.04 -19.62 6.73
C ARG A 76 14.06 -19.22 5.68
N ARG A 77 15.27 -18.85 6.12
CA ARG A 77 16.42 -18.64 5.24
C ARG A 77 16.97 -20.00 4.80
N GLN A 78 17.00 -20.27 3.50
CA GLN A 78 17.81 -21.36 2.96
C GLN A 78 19.29 -20.93 2.98
N GLU A 79 20.17 -21.81 3.45
CA GLU A 79 21.61 -21.56 3.46
C GLU A 79 22.11 -21.30 2.03
N GLY A 80 22.84 -20.20 1.82
CA GLY A 80 23.40 -19.83 0.51
C GLY A 80 22.53 -18.90 -0.36
N HIS A 81 21.34 -18.49 0.09
CA HIS A 81 20.50 -17.52 -0.62
C HIS A 81 20.34 -16.22 0.16
N SER A 82 20.48 -15.10 -0.55
CA SER A 82 20.19 -13.77 0.00
C SER A 82 18.70 -13.67 0.36
N ILE A 83 18.32 -12.72 1.23
CA ILE A 83 16.89 -12.49 1.51
C ILE A 83 16.26 -11.92 0.23
N GLU A 84 15.78 -12.79 -0.64
CA GLU A 84 15.09 -12.40 -1.87
C GLU A 84 13.61 -12.12 -1.55
N THR A 85 13.08 -11.07 -2.16
CA THR A 85 11.65 -10.77 -2.08
C THR A 85 10.89 -11.75 -2.97
N LEU A 86 9.94 -12.47 -2.38
CA LEU A 86 9.05 -13.37 -3.09
C LEU A 86 7.85 -12.57 -3.58
N SER A 87 7.74 -12.38 -4.89
CA SER A 87 6.63 -11.65 -5.52
C SER A 87 5.75 -12.59 -6.34
N GLN A 88 4.43 -12.52 -6.12
CA GLN A 88 3.45 -13.24 -6.93
C GLN A 88 3.03 -12.43 -8.17
N GLY A 89 3.52 -11.20 -8.31
CA GLY A 89 3.14 -10.29 -9.39
C GLY A 89 1.71 -9.74 -9.32
N GLN A 90 0.97 -10.05 -8.26
CA GLN A 90 -0.44 -9.66 -8.06
C GLN A 90 -0.56 -8.41 -7.18
N TYR A 91 -1.56 -7.58 -7.43
CA TYR A 91 -1.89 -6.40 -6.61
C TYR A 91 -2.82 -6.73 -5.43
N LEU A 92 -3.62 -7.79 -5.56
CA LEU A 92 -4.64 -8.18 -4.60
C LEU A 92 -4.45 -9.64 -4.19
N LYS A 93 -4.93 -9.97 -3.00
CA LYS A 93 -4.91 -11.34 -2.49
C LYS A 93 -5.97 -12.18 -3.20
N TYR A 94 -5.65 -13.44 -3.46
CA TYR A 94 -6.63 -14.40 -3.97
C TYR A 94 -7.68 -14.72 -2.90
N ILE A 95 -8.94 -14.85 -3.34
CA ILE A 95 -10.07 -15.25 -2.49
C ILE A 95 -10.28 -16.77 -2.46
N THR A 96 -9.84 -17.47 -3.52
CA THR A 96 -9.96 -18.92 -3.63
C THR A 96 -8.93 -19.60 -2.74
N LEU A 97 -9.38 -20.45 -1.82
CA LEU A 97 -8.53 -21.06 -0.80
C LEU A 97 -7.28 -21.73 -1.38
N ASN A 98 -7.42 -22.54 -2.44
CA ASN A 98 -6.29 -23.22 -3.08
C ASN A 98 -5.16 -22.27 -3.46
N LYS A 99 -5.48 -21.14 -4.10
CA LYS A 99 -4.48 -20.12 -4.48
C LYS A 99 -4.05 -19.24 -3.33
N ALA A 100 -4.90 -19.05 -2.33
CA ALA A 100 -4.55 -18.29 -1.12
C ALA A 100 -3.48 -19.05 -0.31
N THR A 101 -3.60 -20.37 -0.20
CA THR A 101 -2.63 -21.24 0.49
C THR A 101 -1.27 -21.29 -0.22
N ASP A 102 -1.22 -21.14 -1.54
CA ASP A 102 0.05 -21.08 -2.28
C ASP A 102 0.97 -19.98 -1.77
N ARG A 103 0.41 -18.83 -1.35
CA ARG A 103 1.16 -17.75 -0.71
C ARG A 103 1.79 -18.22 0.60
N ASP A 104 1.01 -18.86 1.45
CA ASP A 104 1.44 -19.29 2.78
C ASP A 104 2.52 -20.38 2.66
N ASN A 105 2.36 -21.30 1.69
CA ASN A 105 3.38 -22.28 1.31
C ASN A 105 4.66 -21.60 0.81
N MET A 106 4.53 -20.61 -0.07
CA MET A 106 5.67 -19.88 -0.65
C MET A 106 6.51 -19.18 0.43
N ILE A 107 5.88 -18.61 1.46
CA ILE A 107 6.59 -17.96 2.57
C ILE A 107 7.03 -18.92 3.68
N ASN A 108 6.74 -20.22 3.53
CA ASN A 108 6.95 -21.27 4.53
C ASN A 108 6.21 -21.00 5.86
N SER A 109 4.98 -20.49 5.78
CA SER A 109 4.09 -20.30 6.92
C SER A 109 2.98 -21.34 6.93
N ASP A 110 2.64 -21.84 8.11
CA ASP A 110 1.43 -22.63 8.33
C ASP A 110 0.36 -21.73 8.98
N PRO A 111 -0.77 -21.43 8.31
CA PRO A 111 -1.88 -20.67 8.88
C PRO A 111 -2.50 -21.31 10.12
N THR A 112 -2.36 -22.64 10.26
CA THR A 112 -2.84 -23.44 11.40
C THR A 112 -1.71 -23.81 12.36
N GLY A 113 -0.60 -23.07 12.33
CA GLY A 113 0.61 -23.35 13.10
C GLY A 113 0.40 -23.48 14.62
N ASP A 114 -0.61 -22.82 15.18
CA ASP A 114 -0.96 -22.95 16.60
C ASP A 114 -1.39 -24.38 16.97
N VAL A 115 -2.00 -25.09 16.03
CA VAL A 115 -2.38 -26.51 16.21
C VAL A 115 -1.26 -27.41 15.73
N SER A 116 -0.69 -27.16 14.55
CA SER A 116 0.33 -28.03 13.94
C SER A 116 1.63 -28.09 14.76
N TYR A 117 2.08 -26.96 15.31
CA TYR A 117 3.33 -26.88 16.06
C TYR A 117 3.13 -26.99 17.58
N THR A 118 1.89 -26.94 18.08
CA THR A 118 1.55 -27.08 19.50
C THR A 118 2.49 -26.26 20.42
N PRO A 119 2.56 -24.93 20.27
CA PRO A 119 3.54 -24.10 20.99
C PRO A 119 3.42 -24.23 22.52
N ASN A 120 2.24 -24.59 23.02
CA ASN A 120 1.97 -24.80 24.44
C ASN A 120 2.59 -26.09 25.01
N MET A 121 2.95 -27.06 24.16
CA MET A 121 3.47 -28.38 24.57
C MET A 121 4.97 -28.55 24.28
N VAL A 122 5.69 -27.46 24.06
CA VAL A 122 7.12 -27.52 23.75
C VAL A 122 7.91 -28.00 24.96
N HIS A 123 8.71 -29.06 24.78
CA HIS A 123 9.64 -29.55 25.80
C HIS A 123 10.78 -28.56 26.03
N ILE A 124 10.61 -27.69 27.02
CA ILE A 124 11.55 -26.60 27.34
C ILE A 124 12.95 -27.12 27.66
N HIS A 125 13.06 -28.19 28.45
CA HIS A 125 14.35 -28.78 28.83
C HIS A 125 15.12 -29.31 27.62
N GLU A 126 14.41 -29.93 26.68
CA GLU A 126 15.00 -30.45 25.45
C GLU A 126 15.46 -29.31 24.54
N LYS A 127 14.64 -28.27 24.35
CA LYS A 127 15.04 -27.08 23.57
C LYS A 127 16.27 -26.38 24.15
N ARG A 128 16.36 -26.29 25.48
CA ARG A 128 17.55 -25.75 26.15
C ARG A 128 18.77 -26.63 25.94
N LYS A 129 18.62 -27.96 25.91
CA LYS A 129 19.71 -28.89 25.60
C LYS A 129 20.17 -28.70 24.14
N GLN A 130 19.25 -28.70 23.19
CA GLN A 130 19.54 -28.46 21.76
C GLN A 130 20.33 -27.16 21.55
N MET A 131 19.94 -26.08 22.25
CA MET A 131 20.66 -24.80 22.18
C MET A 131 22.09 -24.91 22.76
N ARG A 132 22.26 -25.54 23.92
CA ARG A 132 23.60 -25.74 24.52
C ARG A 132 24.51 -26.56 23.60
N ASP A 133 23.98 -27.65 23.05
CA ASP A 133 24.72 -28.53 22.13
C ASP A 133 25.12 -27.77 20.84
N TRP A 134 24.25 -26.88 20.34
CA TRP A 134 24.56 -26.03 19.18
C TRP A 134 25.66 -25.00 19.49
N ILE A 135 25.59 -24.33 20.65
CA ILE A 135 26.62 -23.36 21.09
C ILE A 135 27.98 -24.05 21.21
N GLN A 136 28.02 -25.24 21.83
CA GLN A 136 29.25 -25.99 21.98
C GLN A 136 29.86 -26.37 20.62
N LYS A 137 29.04 -26.84 19.66
CA LYS A 137 29.52 -27.14 18.30
C LYS A 137 30.08 -25.91 17.57
N GLN A 138 29.49 -24.74 17.75
CA GLN A 138 30.00 -23.49 17.18
C GLN A 138 31.36 -23.10 17.79
N GLN A 139 31.54 -23.31 19.10
CA GLN A 139 32.82 -23.07 19.78
C GLN A 139 33.92 -24.06 19.37
N GLU A 140 33.57 -25.29 19.03
CA GLU A 140 34.51 -26.31 18.55
C GLU A 140 34.93 -26.12 17.07
N THR A 141 34.17 -25.33 16.30
CA THR A 141 34.42 -25.04 14.87
C THR A 141 35.01 -23.66 14.60
N SER A 142 35.19 -22.84 15.65
CA SER A 142 35.83 -21.52 15.62
C SER A 142 37.30 -21.62 16.02
#